data_AF-A0A1R3KZP0-F1
#
_entry.id   AF-A0A1R3KZP0-F1
#
_cell.length_a   1.000
_cell.length_b   1.000
_cell.length_c   1.000
_cell.angle_alpha   90.00
_cell.angle_beta   90.00
_cell.angle_gamma   90.00
#
_symmetry.space_group_name_H-M   'P 1'
#
loop_
_entity.id
_entity.type
_entity.pdbx_description
1 polymer ?
#
loop_
_entity_poly.entity_id
_entity_poly.type
_entity_poly.pdbx_seq_one_letter_code
_entity_poly.pdbx_strand_id
1 'polypeptide(L)'
;MDRYQRVEKPKAETPINENEIRITTQGRMRNYITYATTLLQEKGSNEIVLKAMGRAINKTVMIAELIKRRIADLHQNTSIGSTDITDTWEPLEEGLLPLETTRHVSMITITLSKKELDTSSTGYQPPLPADQVKPLNEFEDDGGYYDYGESDVPHAQGRGKFVL
;
A
#
# COMPACT_ATOMS: atom_id res chain seq x y z
N MET A 1 -20.89 -16.74 -13.74
CA MET A 1 -19.94 -16.09 -14.69
C MET A 1 -18.99 -17.14 -15.26
N ASP A 2 -19.43 -18.40 -15.34
CA ASP A 2 -18.51 -19.55 -15.34
C ASP A 2 -17.97 -19.88 -16.74
N ARG A 3 -18.38 -19.08 -17.74
CA ARG A 3 -18.02 -19.18 -19.16
C ARG A 3 -16.97 -18.15 -19.58
N TYR A 4 -16.41 -17.42 -18.62
CA TYR A 4 -15.43 -16.35 -18.85
C TYR A 4 -14.27 -16.47 -17.87
N GLN A 5 -13.05 -16.22 -18.36
CA GLN A 5 -11.85 -16.12 -17.54
C GLN A 5 -11.32 -14.69 -17.56
N ARG A 6 -11.02 -14.13 -16.38
CA ARG A 6 -10.36 -12.83 -16.31
C ARG A 6 -8.95 -12.95 -16.86
N VAL A 7 -8.61 -12.09 -17.81
CA VAL A 7 -7.26 -11.98 -18.35
C VAL A 7 -6.64 -10.66 -17.92
N GLU A 8 -5.43 -10.72 -17.36
CA GLU A 8 -4.69 -9.53 -17.00
C GLU A 8 -3.99 -8.98 -18.23
N LYS A 9 -4.50 -7.87 -18.78
CA LYS A 9 -3.76 -7.09 -19.78
C LYS A 9 -2.54 -6.45 -19.11
N PRO A 10 -1.35 -6.49 -19.74
CA PRO A 10 -0.19 -5.76 -19.24
C PRO A 10 -0.56 -4.28 -19.08
N LYS A 11 -0.51 -3.78 -17.85
CA LYS A 11 -0.70 -2.34 -17.62
C LYS A 11 0.48 -1.61 -18.26
N ALA A 12 0.20 -0.51 -18.95
CA ALA A 12 1.26 0.36 -19.44
C ALA A 12 2.17 0.75 -18.27
N GLU A 13 3.44 0.35 -18.33
CA GLU A 13 4.41 0.69 -17.31
C GLU A 13 4.71 2.18 -17.39
N THR A 14 4.01 2.96 -16.57
CA THR A 14 4.42 4.34 -16.32
C THR A 14 5.77 4.30 -15.60
N PRO A 15 6.77 5.08 -16.02
CA PRO A 15 8.03 5.16 -15.30
C PRO A 15 7.77 5.55 -13.85
N ILE A 16 8.39 4.82 -12.92
CA ILE A 16 8.31 5.09 -11.50
C ILE A 16 9.43 6.09 -11.16
N ASN A 17 9.05 7.25 -10.64
CA ASN A 17 10.02 8.24 -10.17
C ASN A 17 10.85 7.67 -9.02
N GLU A 18 12.11 8.09 -8.88
CA GLU A 18 13.03 7.54 -7.85
C GLU A 18 12.52 7.72 -6.41
N ASN A 19 11.73 8.77 -6.14
CA ASN A 19 11.15 9.05 -4.82
C ASN A 19 9.70 8.53 -4.68
N GLU A 20 9.17 7.80 -5.67
CA GLU A 20 7.83 7.21 -5.63
C GLU A 20 7.87 5.78 -5.10
N ILE A 21 7.08 5.50 -4.06
CA ILE A 21 6.93 4.17 -3.47
C ILE A 21 5.49 3.71 -3.64
N ARG A 22 5.29 2.67 -4.45
CA ARG A 22 3.98 2.03 -4.66
C ARG A 22 3.75 0.93 -3.63
N ILE A 23 2.80 1.14 -2.74
CA ILE A 23 2.45 0.16 -1.70
C ILE A 23 1.43 -0.84 -2.28
N THR A 24 1.73 -2.12 -2.13
CA THR A 24 0.85 -3.21 -2.58
C THR A 24 0.31 -3.99 -1.39
N THR A 25 -0.78 -4.73 -1.62
CA THR A 25 -1.40 -5.54 -0.56
C THR A 25 -0.46 -6.66 -0.07
N GLN A 26 0.32 -7.28 -0.95
CA GLN A 26 1.24 -8.37 -0.60
C GLN A 26 2.61 -7.89 -0.09
N GLY A 27 2.98 -6.63 -0.34
CA GLY A 27 4.27 -6.12 0.09
C GLY A 27 4.42 -6.04 1.61
N ARG A 28 5.60 -6.41 2.11
CA ARG A 28 5.95 -6.35 3.55
C ARG A 28 6.19 -4.91 3.98
N MET A 29 5.52 -4.49 5.07
CA MET A 29 5.63 -3.13 5.61
C MET A 29 7.07 -2.71 5.90
N ARG A 30 7.86 -3.61 6.52
CA ARG A 30 9.26 -3.36 6.87
C ARG A 30 10.08 -2.90 5.66
N ASN A 31 9.88 -3.51 4.50
CA ASN A 31 10.63 -3.19 3.29
C ASN A 31 10.35 -1.77 2.82
N TYR A 32 9.08 -1.35 2.84
CA TYR A 32 8.67 0.00 2.45
C TYR A 32 9.25 1.05 3.40
N ILE A 33 9.18 0.79 4.70
CA ILE A 33 9.70 1.71 5.72
C ILE A 33 11.22 1.82 5.59
N THR A 34 11.94 0.69 5.48
CA THR A 34 13.39 0.69 5.29
C THR A 34 13.78 1.47 4.03
N TYR A 35 13.10 1.23 2.91
CA TYR A 35 13.39 1.93 1.66
C TYR A 35 13.13 3.44 1.75
N ALA A 36 12.00 3.84 2.33
CA ALA A 36 11.67 5.24 2.59
C ALA A 36 12.71 5.92 3.49
N THR A 37 13.16 5.24 4.55
CA THR A 37 14.21 5.74 5.44
C THR A 37 15.53 5.92 4.70
N THR A 38 15.96 4.95 3.88
CA THR A 38 17.17 5.07 3.06
C THR A 38 17.08 6.25 2.09
N LEU A 39 15.92 6.48 1.43
CA LEU A 39 15.75 7.64 0.54
C LEU A 39 15.91 8.96 1.30
N LEU A 40 15.23 9.12 2.43
CA LEU A 40 15.24 10.36 3.19
C LEU A 40 16.55 10.60 3.95
N GLN A 41 17.17 9.58 4.54
CA GLN A 41 18.34 9.75 5.42
C GLN A 41 19.67 9.50 4.71
N GLU A 42 19.80 8.41 3.97
CA GLU A 42 21.09 8.01 3.36
C GLU A 42 21.31 8.70 2.01
N LYS A 43 20.29 8.71 1.16
CA LYS A 43 20.36 9.37 -0.16
C LYS A 43 20.10 10.87 -0.11
N GLY A 44 19.60 11.38 1.01
CA GLY A 44 19.36 12.80 1.21
C GLY A 44 18.20 13.36 0.38
N SER A 45 17.27 12.53 -0.10
CA SER A 45 16.05 13.02 -0.74
C SER A 45 15.28 13.94 0.21
N ASN A 46 14.78 15.06 -0.30
CA ASN A 46 13.97 16.00 0.49
C ASN A 46 12.56 15.49 0.71
N GLU A 47 12.05 14.66 -0.20
CA GLU A 47 10.69 14.19 -0.21
C GLU A 47 10.58 12.76 -0.73
N ILE A 48 9.50 12.07 -0.32
CA ILE A 48 9.04 10.80 -0.87
C ILE A 48 7.53 10.85 -1.10
N VAL A 49 7.07 10.06 -2.06
CA VAL A 49 5.65 9.98 -2.42
C VAL A 49 5.18 8.54 -2.30
N LEU A 50 4.29 8.27 -1.35
CA LEU A 50 3.65 6.98 -1.15
C LEU A 50 2.35 6.94 -1.96
N LYS A 51 2.18 5.94 -2.82
CA LYS A 51 0.97 5.74 -3.61
C LYS A 51 0.37 4.36 -3.37
N ALA A 52 -0.95 4.30 -3.25
CA ALA A 52 -1.67 3.04 -3.15
C ALA A 52 -3.09 3.13 -3.66
N MET A 53 -3.66 1.97 -3.98
CA MET A 53 -5.02 1.83 -4.47
C MET A 53 -5.76 0.73 -3.72
N GLY A 54 -7.07 0.91 -3.55
CA GLY A 54 -7.98 -0.08 -2.97
C GLY A 54 -7.51 -0.62 -1.62
N ARG A 55 -7.40 -1.95 -1.49
CA ARG A 55 -7.07 -2.66 -0.24
C ARG A 55 -5.74 -2.24 0.39
N ALA A 56 -4.82 -1.66 -0.37
CA ALA A 56 -3.51 -1.21 0.14
C ALA A 56 -3.57 0.13 0.88
N ILE A 57 -4.65 0.92 0.76
CA ILE A 57 -4.76 2.27 1.35
C ILE A 57 -4.53 2.26 2.86
N ASN A 58 -5.16 1.35 3.60
CA ASN A 58 -5.00 1.25 5.05
C ASN A 58 -3.53 0.98 5.44
N LYS A 59 -2.88 0.05 4.74
CA LYS A 59 -1.45 -0.26 4.93
C LYS A 59 -0.56 0.95 4.65
N THR A 60 -0.87 1.76 3.64
CA THR A 60 -0.11 2.96 3.30
C THR A 60 -0.15 4.02 4.39
N VAL A 61 -1.32 4.24 5.00
CA VAL A 61 -1.45 5.17 6.13
C VAL A 61 -0.59 4.70 7.30
N MET A 62 -0.63 3.41 7.65
CA MET A 62 0.22 2.86 8.72
C MET A 62 1.71 3.03 8.45
N ILE A 63 2.14 2.79 7.20
CA ILE A 63 3.54 2.99 6.79
C ILE A 63 3.94 4.46 6.93
N ALA A 64 3.11 5.40 6.48
CA ALA A 64 3.37 6.83 6.61
C ALA A 64 3.53 7.25 8.08
N GLU A 65 2.63 6.79 8.97
CA GLU A 65 2.70 7.07 10.40
C GLU A 65 3.99 6.52 11.03
N LEU A 66 4.40 5.30 10.66
CA LEU A 66 5.65 4.72 11.16
C LEU A 66 6.89 5.45 10.66
N ILE A 67 6.88 5.96 9.42
CA ILE A 67 7.99 6.77 8.89
C ILE A 67 8.11 8.09 9.65
N LYS A 68 6.99 8.81 9.88
CA LYS A 68 6.98 10.06 10.65
C LYS A 68 7.46 9.88 12.10
N ARG A 69 7.22 8.71 12.69
CA ARG A 69 7.75 8.39 14.04
C ARG A 69 9.24 8.10 14.03
N ARG A 70 9.85 7.77 12.89
CA ARG A 70 11.29 7.46 12.78
C ARG A 70 12.12 8.66 12.37
N ILE A 71 11.53 9.61 11.64
CA ILE A 71 12.21 10.77 11.08
C ILE A 71 11.45 12.00 11.53
N ALA A 72 12.10 12.82 12.36
CA ALA A 72 11.55 14.09 12.81
C ALA A 72 11.39 15.06 11.64
N ASP A 73 10.56 16.08 11.86
CA ASP A 73 10.42 17.23 10.96
C ASP A 73 9.93 16.89 9.54
N LEU A 74 9.02 15.91 9.43
CA LEU A 74 8.37 15.57 8.16
C LEU A 74 7.00 16.24 8.03
N HIS A 75 6.90 17.17 7.11
CA HIS A 75 5.63 17.69 6.61
C HIS A 75 4.92 16.63 5.77
N GLN A 76 3.60 16.56 5.90
CA GLN A 76 2.77 15.64 5.15
C GLN A 76 1.76 16.40 4.31
N ASN A 77 1.50 15.92 3.09
CA ASN A 77 0.29 16.25 2.35
C ASN A 77 -0.36 14.97 1.80
N THR A 78 -1.66 14.79 2.06
CA THR A 78 -2.44 13.64 1.62
C THR A 78 -3.48 14.05 0.60
N SER A 79 -3.45 13.41 -0.56
CA SER A 79 -4.46 13.53 -1.61
C SER A 79 -5.16 12.19 -1.83
N ILE A 80 -6.48 12.24 -2.00
CA ILE A 80 -7.31 11.10 -2.34
C ILE A 80 -7.93 11.31 -3.72
N GLY A 81 -8.14 10.22 -4.44
CA GLY A 81 -8.80 10.24 -5.73
C GLY A 81 -9.38 8.89 -6.08
N SER A 82 -9.80 8.74 -7.33
CA SER A 82 -10.27 7.49 -7.90
C SER A 82 -9.66 7.30 -9.28
N THR A 83 -9.46 6.04 -9.66
CA THR A 83 -9.03 5.65 -10.99
C THR A 83 -9.87 4.49 -11.48
N ASP A 84 -10.12 4.46 -12.78
CA ASP A 84 -10.90 3.40 -13.41
C ASP A 84 -9.95 2.26 -13.80
N ILE A 85 -10.29 1.05 -13.36
CA ILE A 85 -9.58 -0.16 -13.74
C ILE A 85 -10.52 -0.97 -14.62
N THR A 86 -10.13 -1.19 -15.87
CA THR A 86 -10.83 -2.05 -16.81
C THR A 86 -10.25 -3.45 -16.76
N ASP A 87 -11.06 -4.40 -16.31
CA ASP A 87 -10.75 -5.83 -16.31
C ASP A 87 -11.33 -6.45 -17.60
N THR A 88 -10.51 -7.16 -18.36
CA THR A 88 -10.94 -7.87 -19.58
C THR A 88 -11.20 -9.35 -19.27
N TRP A 89 -12.25 -9.90 -19.87
CA TRP A 89 -12.72 -11.26 -19.70
C TRP A 89 -12.80 -11.94 -21.05
N GLU A 90 -12.08 -13.05 -21.19
CA GLU A 90 -12.10 -13.87 -22.40
C GLU A 90 -13.09 -15.03 -22.27
N PRO A 91 -13.83 -15.35 -23.34
CA PRO A 91 -14.78 -16.45 -23.33
C PRO A 91 -14.08 -17.81 -23.32
N LEU A 92 -14.67 -18.75 -22.59
CA LEU A 92 -14.22 -20.15 -22.54
C LEU A 92 -14.95 -21.05 -23.56
N GLU A 93 -16.00 -20.54 -24.22
CA GLU A 93 -16.81 -21.26 -25.20
C GLU A 93 -16.74 -20.57 -26.57
N GLU A 94 -16.68 -21.37 -27.64
CA GLU A 94 -16.72 -20.86 -29.02
C GLU A 94 -18.06 -20.16 -29.30
N GLY A 95 -18.00 -18.98 -29.92
CA GLY A 95 -19.17 -18.16 -30.29
C GLY A 95 -19.53 -17.05 -29.29
N LEU A 96 -18.84 -16.94 -28.15
CA LEU A 96 -18.97 -15.81 -27.23
C LEU A 96 -17.94 -14.71 -27.54
N LEU A 97 -18.28 -13.47 -27.20
CA LEU A 97 -17.39 -12.30 -27.37
C LEU A 97 -16.70 -11.92 -26.06
N PRO A 98 -15.48 -11.36 -26.10
CA PRO A 98 -14.81 -10.79 -24.93
C PRO A 98 -15.65 -9.71 -24.25
N LEU A 99 -15.56 -9.65 -22.93
CA LEU A 99 -16.26 -8.66 -22.10
C LEU A 99 -15.24 -7.77 -21.38
N GLU A 100 -15.57 -6.50 -21.22
CA GLU A 100 -14.82 -5.58 -20.38
C GLU A 100 -15.70 -5.06 -19.25
N THR A 101 -15.17 -5.09 -18.04
CA THR A 101 -15.84 -4.54 -16.85
C THR A 101 -14.95 -3.47 -16.25
N THR A 102 -15.48 -2.25 -16.12
CA THR A 102 -14.78 -1.14 -15.47
C THR A 102 -15.22 -1.04 -14.02
N ARG A 103 -14.24 -0.96 -13.11
CA ARG A 103 -14.46 -0.69 -11.69
C ARG A 103 -13.77 0.61 -11.27
N HIS A 104 -14.47 1.38 -10.45
CA HIS A 104 -13.90 2.58 -9.81
C HIS A 104 -13.09 2.16 -8.58
N VAL A 105 -11.80 2.50 -8.55
CA VAL A 105 -10.90 2.14 -7.46
C VAL A 105 -10.35 3.41 -6.83
N SER A 106 -10.54 3.56 -5.52
CA SER A 106 -9.97 4.66 -4.75
C SER A 106 -8.44 4.59 -4.73
N MET A 107 -7.81 5.76 -4.76
CA MET A 107 -6.38 5.96 -4.71
C MET A 107 -6.04 6.94 -3.59
N ILE A 108 -4.93 6.69 -2.90
CA ILE A 108 -4.32 7.62 -1.95
C ILE A 108 -2.90 7.95 -2.40
N THR A 109 -2.52 9.21 -2.25
CA THR A 109 -1.15 9.70 -2.40
C THR A 109 -0.77 10.46 -1.14
N ILE A 110 0.32 10.05 -0.48
CA ILE A 110 0.86 10.73 0.70
C ILE A 110 2.27 11.19 0.36
N THR A 111 2.49 12.50 0.37
CA THR A 111 3.82 13.10 0.25
C THR A 111 4.36 13.36 1.65
N LEU A 112 5.58 12.90 1.93
CA LEU A 112 6.33 13.23 3.14
C LEU A 112 7.57 14.03 2.73
N SER A 113 7.77 15.19 3.32
CA SER A 113 8.84 16.13 2.94
C SER A 113 9.52 16.74 4.16
N LYS A 114 10.84 16.91 4.10
CA LYS A 114 11.62 17.69 5.07
C LYS A 114 11.49 19.20 4.88
N LYS A 115 10.96 19.61 3.73
CA LYS A 115 10.65 21.01 3.42
C LYS A 115 9.18 21.25 3.65
N GLU A 116 8.85 22.45 4.09
CA GLU A 116 7.47 22.88 4.23
C GLU A 116 6.72 22.71 2.90
N LEU A 117 5.57 22.05 2.99
CA LEU A 117 4.63 21.88 1.88
C LEU A 117 3.58 23.00 1.93
N ASP A 118 2.72 23.07 0.92
CA ASP A 118 1.61 24.02 0.91
C ASP A 118 0.68 23.81 2.12
N THR A 119 0.78 24.72 3.09
CA THR A 119 0.02 24.70 4.34
C THR A 119 -1.45 25.06 4.16
N SER A 120 -1.82 25.63 3.02
CA SER A 120 -3.21 25.92 2.66
C SER A 120 -3.95 24.71 2.08
N SER A 121 -3.22 23.64 1.75
CA SER A 121 -3.80 22.42 1.21
C SER A 121 -4.66 21.70 2.25
N THR A 122 -5.84 21.23 1.84
CA THR A 122 -6.76 20.47 2.73
C THR A 122 -6.16 19.18 3.27
N GLY A 123 -5.17 18.62 2.57
CA GLY A 123 -4.48 17.39 2.95
C GLY A 123 -3.23 17.62 3.80
N TYR A 124 -2.88 18.87 4.08
CA TYR A 124 -1.66 19.20 4.80
C TYR A 124 -1.73 18.82 6.28
N GLN A 125 -0.62 18.30 6.80
CA GLN A 125 -0.40 18.07 8.22
C GLN A 125 1.03 18.49 8.59
N PRO A 126 1.21 19.27 9.68
CA PRO A 126 2.52 19.69 10.14
C PRO A 126 3.32 18.50 10.71
N PRO A 127 4.66 18.66 10.89
CA PRO A 127 5.48 17.63 11.47
C PRO A 127 5.04 17.18 12.87
N LEU A 128 5.33 15.92 13.20
CA LEU A 128 5.07 15.40 14.53
C LEU A 128 5.94 16.11 15.58
N PRO A 129 5.40 16.37 16.78
CA PRO A 129 6.18 16.81 17.93
C PRO A 129 7.35 15.86 18.24
N ALA A 130 8.50 16.42 18.65
CA ALA A 130 9.75 15.66 18.82
C ALA A 130 9.67 14.55 19.87
N ASP A 131 8.81 14.68 20.88
CA ASP A 131 8.54 13.67 21.91
C ASP A 131 7.82 12.43 21.37
N GLN A 132 7.17 12.53 20.21
CA GLN A 132 6.47 11.42 19.56
C GLN A 132 7.33 10.68 18.52
N VAL A 133 8.54 11.19 18.24
CA VAL A 133 9.49 10.59 17.32
C VAL A 133 10.40 9.63 18.10
N LYS A 134 10.29 8.34 17.81
CA LYS A 134 11.05 7.25 18.46
C LYS A 134 11.95 6.54 17.43
N PRO A 135 13.28 6.51 17.63
CA PRO A 135 14.19 5.81 16.74
C PRO A 135 14.02 4.27 16.79
N LEU A 136 14.53 3.61 15.74
CA LEU A 136 14.30 2.21 15.32
C LEU A 136 14.30 1.10 16.38
N ASN A 137 14.99 1.26 17.51
CA ASN A 137 15.28 0.14 18.42
C ASN A 137 14.10 -0.30 19.32
N GLU A 138 12.98 0.40 19.33
CA GLU A 138 11.81 0.05 20.17
C GLU A 138 10.69 -0.70 19.43
N PHE A 139 10.79 -0.89 18.11
CA PHE A 139 9.79 -1.64 17.32
C PHE A 139 10.25 -3.08 17.05
N GLU A 140 10.85 -3.72 18.05
CA GLU A 140 11.03 -5.18 18.05
C GLU A 140 9.64 -5.83 18.01
N ASP A 141 9.27 -6.27 16.82
CA ASP A 141 8.51 -7.50 16.54
C ASP A 141 7.45 -7.90 17.57
N ASP A 142 6.47 -7.05 17.85
CA ASP A 142 5.20 -7.54 18.37
C ASP A 142 4.42 -8.14 17.20
N GLY A 143 4.81 -9.37 16.85
CA GLY A 143 4.26 -10.22 15.78
C GLY A 143 2.82 -10.65 16.02
N GLY A 144 1.95 -9.74 16.48
CA GLY A 144 0.59 -10.04 16.90
C GLY A 144 -0.51 -9.12 16.34
N TYR A 145 -0.20 -7.99 15.67
CA TYR A 145 -1.25 -6.99 15.41
C TYR A 145 -1.65 -6.73 13.94
N TYR A 146 -0.92 -7.23 12.94
CA TYR A 146 -1.16 -6.79 11.54
C TYR A 146 -1.09 -7.90 10.49
N ASP A 147 -1.83 -8.99 10.70
CA ASP A 147 -2.26 -9.90 9.62
C ASP A 147 -3.79 -10.00 9.58
N TYR A 148 -4.45 -8.93 9.10
CA TYR A 148 -5.82 -9.00 8.61
C TYR A 148 -5.76 -9.16 7.08
N GLY A 149 -5.37 -10.34 6.61
CA GLY A 149 -5.37 -10.59 5.17
C GLY A 149 -5.08 -12.01 4.72
N GLU A 150 -4.46 -12.86 5.54
CA GLU A 150 -3.98 -14.18 5.11
C GLU A 150 -4.63 -15.36 5.84
N SER A 151 -5.88 -15.22 6.30
CA SER A 151 -6.63 -16.30 6.98
C SER A 151 -8.03 -16.53 6.40
N ASP A 152 -8.13 -16.83 5.11
CA ASP A 152 -9.31 -17.47 4.52
C ASP A 152 -8.92 -18.74 3.75
N VAL A 153 -8.25 -19.67 4.45
CA VAL A 153 -8.18 -21.08 4.05
C VAL A 153 -8.91 -21.90 5.11
N PRO A 154 -10.07 -22.50 4.81
CA PRO A 154 -10.80 -23.30 5.80
C PRO A 154 -10.01 -24.57 6.10
N HIS A 155 -9.44 -24.65 7.29
CA HIS A 155 -8.83 -25.88 7.81
C HIS A 155 -9.96 -26.88 8.10
N ALA A 156 -10.10 -27.90 7.27
CA ALA A 156 -11.03 -28.99 7.49
C ALA A 156 -10.69 -29.72 8.80
N GLN A 157 -11.55 -29.56 9.80
CA GLN A 157 -11.42 -30.19 11.11
C GLN A 157 -11.92 -31.65 11.04
N GLY A 158 -11.05 -32.57 10.63
CA GLY A 158 -11.27 -34.00 10.70
C GLY A 158 -10.77 -34.59 12.03
N ARG A 159 -11.63 -34.65 13.04
CA ARG A 159 -11.40 -35.48 14.25
C ARG A 159 -11.70 -36.94 13.91
N GLY A 160 -10.75 -37.84 14.21
CA GLY A 160 -10.98 -39.28 14.19
C GLY A 160 -9.78 -40.06 14.69
N LYS A 161 -9.62 -40.15 16.03
CA LYS A 161 -8.75 -41.16 16.66
C LYS A 161 -9.34 -42.55 16.39
N PHE A 162 -8.54 -43.52 16.01
CA PHE A 162 -8.61 -44.87 16.57
C PHE A 162 -7.21 -45.50 16.63
N VAL A 163 -6.97 -46.16 17.76
CA VAL A 163 -5.78 -46.92 18.14
C VAL A 163 -6.14 -48.40 18.04
N LEU A 164 -5.12 -49.20 17.69
CA LEU A 164 -5.06 -50.63 17.35
C LEU A 164 -5.38 -50.95 15.88
#